data_AF-A0A0A0VGS9-F1
#
_entry.id   AF-A0A0A0VGS9-F1
#
_cell.length_a   1.000
_cell.length_b   1.000
_cell.length_c   1.000
_cell.angle_alpha   90.00
_cell.angle_beta   90.00
_cell.angle_gamma   90.00
#
_symmetry.space_group_name_H-M   'P 1'
#
loop_
_entity.id
_entity.type
_entity.pdbx_description
1 polymer ?
#
loop_
_entity_poly.entity_id
_entity_poly.type
_entity_poly.pdbx_seq_one_letter_code
_entity_poly.pdbx_strand_id
1 'polypeptide(L)'
;ATSCVYLSYLLLFAGSYDINLMRDKFGYSVGGKLAIASISWPNEWVILVGSLLSTIGAGLQSLTGAPRLLQAISKDGIIPFLLPFSQSSARGEPLRALLLTGCICQLGILIGNLDYIAPILSMFFLMCYGFVNLACALQTLLRTPNWR
;
A
#
# COMPACT_ATOMS: atom_id res chain seq x y z
N ALA A 1 7.29 16.03 -3.99
CA ALA A 1 7.73 15.99 -2.57
C ALA A 1 8.32 14.61 -2.22
N THR A 2 7.53 13.52 -2.25
CA THR A 2 8.00 12.15 -1.96
C THR A 2 9.13 11.70 -2.89
N SER A 3 9.03 11.95 -4.19
CA SER A 3 10.09 11.60 -5.15
C SER A 3 11.43 12.27 -4.84
N CYS A 4 11.42 13.52 -4.37
CA CYS A 4 12.62 14.23 -3.96
C CYS A 4 13.26 13.58 -2.72
N VAL A 5 12.44 13.17 -1.75
CA VAL A 5 12.90 12.45 -0.54
C VAL A 5 13.52 11.11 -0.91
N TYR A 6 12.91 10.33 -1.81
CA TYR A 6 13.48 9.05 -2.24
C TYR A 6 14.81 9.22 -2.97
N LEU A 7 14.92 10.20 -3.86
CA LEU A 7 16.15 10.45 -4.62
C LEU A 7 17.27 11.01 -3.72
N SER A 8 16.97 11.95 -2.82
CA SER A 8 17.96 12.47 -1.87
C SER A 8 18.42 11.39 -0.89
N TYR A 9 17.49 10.57 -0.39
CA TYR A 9 17.80 9.44 0.46
C TYR A 9 18.75 8.45 -0.22
N LEU A 10 18.51 8.11 -1.49
CA LEU A 10 19.36 7.21 -2.26
C LEU A 10 20.79 7.74 -2.36
N LEU A 11 20.96 9.03 -2.66
CA LEU A 11 22.28 9.66 -2.73
C LEU A 11 23.01 9.69 -1.37
N LEU A 12 22.30 10.04 -0.30
CA LEU A 12 22.87 10.10 1.05
C LEU A 12 23.24 8.71 1.57
N PHE A 13 22.41 7.71 1.30
CA PHE A 13 22.66 6.33 1.68
C PHE A 13 23.87 5.76 0.92
N ALA A 14 23.95 5.99 -0.40
CA ALA A 14 25.10 5.62 -1.25
C ALA A 14 26.43 6.26 -0.79
N GLY A 15 26.40 7.52 -0.31
CA GLY A 15 27.60 8.22 0.13
C GLY A 15 28.07 7.89 1.56
N SER A 16 27.21 7.28 2.39
CA SER A 16 27.47 7.15 3.83
C SER A 16 27.70 5.71 4.32
N TYR A 17 27.43 4.69 3.50
CA TYR A 17 27.48 3.28 3.90
C TYR A 17 28.40 2.43 3.01
N ASP A 18 29.08 1.48 3.65
CA ASP A 18 29.83 0.44 2.95
C ASP A 18 28.91 -0.53 2.21
N ILE A 19 29.36 -1.00 1.03
CA ILE A 19 28.56 -1.81 0.12
C ILE A 19 28.17 -3.18 0.71
N ASN A 20 28.95 -3.67 1.67
CA ASN A 20 28.69 -4.94 2.36
C ASN A 20 27.53 -4.82 3.35
N LEU A 21 27.38 -3.66 4.00
CA LEU A 21 26.27 -3.40 4.91
C LEU A 21 24.95 -3.19 4.15
N MET A 22 25.00 -2.60 2.95
CA MET A 22 23.81 -2.42 2.11
C MET A 22 23.17 -3.72 1.63
N ARG A 23 23.96 -4.78 1.49
CA ARG A 23 23.50 -6.09 1.02
C ARG A 23 22.91 -6.95 2.13
N ASP A 24 23.07 -6.54 3.38
CA ASP A 24 22.59 -7.25 4.55
C ASP A 24 21.22 -6.74 5.00
N LYS A 25 20.16 -7.44 4.58
CA LYS A 25 18.77 -7.08 4.86
C LYS A 25 18.41 -7.13 6.35
N PHE A 26 19.08 -7.97 7.13
CA PHE A 26 18.74 -8.21 8.54
C PHE A 26 19.74 -7.57 9.51
N GLY A 27 20.78 -6.92 9.00
CA GLY A 27 21.75 -6.19 9.81
C GLY A 27 22.61 -7.10 10.69
N TYR A 28 22.86 -8.35 10.27
CA TYR A 28 23.80 -9.25 10.96
C TYR A 28 25.19 -8.62 11.11
N SER A 29 25.58 -7.78 10.16
CA SER A 29 26.83 -7.02 10.14
C SER A 29 26.89 -5.88 11.18
N VAL A 30 25.75 -5.51 11.79
CA VAL A 30 25.62 -4.43 12.81
C VAL A 30 25.02 -4.98 14.11
N GLY A 31 25.18 -6.28 14.38
CA GLY A 31 24.68 -6.91 15.61
C GLY A 31 23.16 -7.07 15.65
N GLY A 32 22.49 -7.20 14.51
CA GLY A 32 21.04 -7.43 14.40
C GLY A 32 20.19 -6.16 14.49
N LYS A 33 20.81 -4.98 14.37
CA LYS A 33 20.12 -3.69 14.33
C LYS A 33 19.72 -3.31 12.90
N LEU A 34 18.64 -2.55 12.78
CA LEU A 34 18.23 -1.99 11.49
C LEU A 34 19.33 -1.05 10.97
N ALA A 35 19.89 -1.30 9.80
CA ALA A 35 20.97 -0.48 9.24
C ALA A 35 20.58 1.01 9.15
N ILE A 36 19.32 1.32 8.86
CA ILE A 36 18.81 2.69 8.77
C ILE A 36 18.67 3.33 10.16
N ALA A 37 18.46 2.54 11.22
CA ALA A 37 18.32 3.07 12.57
C ALA A 37 19.66 3.57 13.12
N SER A 38 20.80 2.97 12.73
CA SER A 38 22.12 3.35 13.24
C SER A 38 22.61 4.75 12.83
N ILE A 39 22.04 5.35 11.77
CA ILE A 39 22.36 6.73 11.35
C ILE A 39 21.38 7.77 11.91
N SER A 40 20.32 7.32 12.60
CA SER A 40 19.29 8.24 13.08
C SER A 40 19.76 9.01 14.32
N TRP A 41 19.64 10.33 14.25
CA TRP A 41 19.84 11.24 15.38
C TRP A 41 18.46 11.66 15.91
N PRO A 42 18.21 11.71 17.24
CA PRO A 42 19.14 11.55 18.37
C PRO A 42 19.29 10.12 18.92
N ASN A 43 18.42 9.18 18.54
CA ASN A 43 18.45 7.81 19.06
C ASN A 43 17.82 6.82 18.07
N GLU A 44 18.36 5.60 17.97
CA GLU A 44 17.96 4.55 17.02
C GLU A 44 16.46 4.17 17.13
N TRP A 45 15.91 4.30 18.33
CA TRP A 45 14.52 4.01 18.66
C TRP A 45 13.50 4.89 17.92
N VAL A 46 13.90 6.09 17.48
CA VAL A 46 13.00 7.01 16.77
C VAL A 46 12.53 6.40 15.46
N ILE A 47 13.44 5.78 14.70
CA ILE A 47 13.09 5.11 13.44
C ILE A 47 12.29 3.84 13.70
N LEU A 48 12.65 3.06 14.72
CA LEU A 48 11.93 1.81 15.05
C LEU A 48 10.48 2.08 15.45
N VAL A 49 10.26 2.98 16.41
CA VAL A 49 8.91 3.32 16.90
C VAL A 49 8.13 4.10 15.83
N GLY A 50 8.78 5.02 15.13
CA GLY A 50 8.15 5.81 14.07
C GLY A 50 7.71 4.97 12.88
N SER A 51 8.55 4.05 12.41
CA SER A 51 8.20 3.13 11.32
C SER A 51 7.09 2.17 11.73
N LEU A 52 7.14 1.61 12.95
CA LEU A 52 6.08 0.74 13.47
C LEU A 52 4.71 1.46 13.52
N LEU A 53 4.66 2.65 14.11
CA LEU A 53 3.44 3.45 14.19
C LEU A 53 2.92 3.83 12.79
N SER A 54 3.82 4.20 11.88
CA SER A 54 3.49 4.52 10.49
C SER A 54 2.89 3.31 9.76
N THR A 55 3.49 2.12 9.91
CA THR A 55 2.99 0.88 9.30
C THR A 55 1.62 0.48 9.87
N ILE A 56 1.42 0.59 11.18
CA ILE A 56 0.12 0.33 11.80
C ILE A 56 -0.93 1.32 11.28
N GLY A 57 -0.61 2.61 11.23
CA GLY A 57 -1.51 3.65 10.72
C GLY A 57 -1.90 3.42 9.26
N ALA A 58 -0.94 3.11 8.40
CA ALA A 58 -1.18 2.78 6.99
C ALA A 58 -2.02 1.50 6.83
N GLY A 59 -1.78 0.50 7.68
CA GLY A 59 -2.56 -0.75 7.73
C GLY A 59 -4.03 -0.49 8.11
N LEU A 60 -4.27 0.30 9.17
CA LEU A 60 -5.62 0.67 9.60
C LEU A 60 -6.38 1.49 8.56
N GLN A 61 -5.69 2.43 7.89
CA GLN A 61 -6.27 3.19 6.79
C GLN A 61 -6.69 2.27 5.64
N SER A 62 -5.84 1.31 5.26
CA SER A 62 -6.13 0.36 4.19
C SER A 62 -7.28 -0.57 4.55
N LEU A 63 -7.31 -1.07 5.80
CA LEU A 63 -8.34 -1.98 6.31
C LEU A 63 -9.73 -1.33 6.39
N THR A 64 -9.79 -0.02 6.65
CA THR A 64 -11.06 0.72 6.71
C THR A 64 -11.47 1.32 5.35
N GLY A 65 -10.50 1.64 4.49
CA GLY A 65 -10.73 2.19 3.16
C GLY A 65 -11.25 1.17 2.15
N ALA A 66 -10.61 0.00 2.06
CA ALA A 66 -10.97 -1.05 1.12
C ALA A 66 -12.45 -1.50 1.18
N PRO A 67 -13.05 -1.79 2.36
CA PRO A 67 -14.44 -2.23 2.42
C PRO A 67 -15.43 -1.11 2.09
N ARG A 68 -15.09 0.15 2.34
CA ARG A 68 -15.92 1.31 1.94
C ARG A 68 -15.94 1.49 0.43
N LEU A 69 -14.80 1.31 -0.25
CA LEU A 69 -14.72 1.32 -1.71
C LEU A 69 -15.55 0.17 -2.31
N LEU A 70 -15.41 -1.04 -1.77
CA LEU A 70 -16.20 -2.19 -2.22
C LEU A 70 -17.71 -1.97 -2.02
N GLN A 71 -18.09 -1.37 -0.88
CA GLN A 71 -19.47 -1.02 -0.62
C GLN A 71 -20.01 0.02 -1.61
N ALA A 72 -19.25 1.07 -1.93
CA ALA A 72 -19.65 2.08 -2.92
C ALA A 72 -19.91 1.44 -4.29
N ILE A 73 -18.99 0.61 -4.78
CA ILE A 73 -19.14 -0.12 -6.05
C ILE A 73 -20.38 -1.03 -6.04
N SER A 74 -20.64 -1.70 -4.92
CA SER A 74 -21.82 -2.56 -4.80
C SER A 74 -23.15 -1.80 -4.74
N LYS A 75 -23.14 -0.53 -4.30
CA LYS A 75 -24.31 0.36 -4.29
C LYS A 75 -24.63 0.89 -5.69
N ASP A 76 -23.62 1.04 -6.55
CA ASP A 76 -23.81 1.47 -7.94
C ASP A 76 -24.54 0.41 -8.77
N GLY A 77 -24.69 -0.83 -8.28
CA GLY A 77 -25.48 -1.88 -8.91
C GLY A 77 -24.91 -2.41 -10.24
N ILE A 78 -23.66 -2.04 -10.57
CA ILE A 78 -23.00 -2.41 -11.84
C ILE A 78 -22.76 -3.92 -11.94
N ILE A 79 -22.51 -4.59 -10.81
CA ILE A 79 -22.19 -6.03 -10.78
C ILE A 79 -23.22 -6.78 -9.92
N PRO A 80 -24.10 -7.61 -10.50
CA PRO A 80 -25.21 -8.25 -9.79
C PRO A 80 -24.76 -9.19 -8.67
N PHE A 81 -23.57 -9.79 -8.79
CA PHE A 81 -23.00 -10.70 -7.78
C PHE A 81 -22.49 -9.97 -6.52
N LEU A 82 -22.24 -8.66 -6.60
CA LEU A 82 -21.69 -7.87 -5.48
C LEU A 82 -22.78 -7.19 -4.61
N LEU A 83 -24.06 -7.24 -5.02
CA LEU A 83 -25.19 -6.70 -4.23
C LEU A 83 -25.28 -7.20 -2.77
N PRO A 84 -24.97 -8.46 -2.39
CA PRO A 84 -25.02 -8.86 -0.99
C PRO A 84 -24.03 -8.09 -0.10
N PHE A 85 -22.99 -7.45 -0.67
CA PHE A 85 -22.02 -6.62 0.04
C PHE A 85 -22.46 -5.13 0.16
N SER A 86 -23.53 -4.74 -0.54
CA SER A 86 -24.14 -3.40 -0.46
C SER A 86 -24.87 -3.17 0.87
N GLN A 87 -25.27 -4.26 1.54
CA GLN A 87 -25.92 -4.20 2.84
C GLN A 87 -25.02 -3.54 3.90
N SER A 88 -25.39 -2.33 4.29
CA SER A 88 -24.82 -1.62 5.42
C SER A 88 -25.52 -2.04 6.70
N SER A 89 -24.76 -2.23 7.79
CA SER A 89 -25.37 -2.33 9.13
C SER A 89 -26.05 -1.00 9.50
N ALA A 90 -26.91 -1.01 10.53
CA ALA A 90 -27.64 0.16 11.04
C ALA A 90 -26.73 1.36 11.41
N ARG A 91 -25.43 1.12 11.61
CA ARG A 91 -24.39 2.13 11.88
C ARG A 91 -23.66 2.68 10.65
N GLY A 92 -24.02 2.27 9.44
CA GLY A 92 -23.29 2.68 8.22
C GLY A 92 -22.03 1.85 7.95
N GLU A 93 -21.73 0.85 8.78
CA GLU A 93 -20.51 0.05 8.67
C GLU A 93 -20.69 -1.15 7.72
N PRO A 94 -19.78 -1.34 6.74
CA PRO A 94 -19.87 -2.41 5.75
C PRO A 94 -19.30 -3.72 6.30
N LEU A 95 -19.99 -4.35 7.25
CA LEU A 95 -19.50 -5.56 7.95
C LEU A 95 -19.15 -6.72 7.02
N ARG A 96 -19.97 -6.97 5.98
CA ARG A 96 -19.73 -8.05 5.00
C ARG A 96 -18.51 -7.77 4.12
N ALA A 97 -18.37 -6.52 3.66
CA ALA A 97 -17.20 -6.12 2.88
C ALA A 97 -15.93 -6.16 3.75
N LEU A 98 -16.03 -5.74 5.02
CA LEU A 98 -14.93 -5.78 5.99
C LEU A 98 -14.45 -7.23 6.21
N LEU A 99 -15.39 -8.16 6.40
CA LEU A 99 -15.07 -9.58 6.58
C LEU A 99 -14.36 -10.15 5.34
N LEU A 100 -14.85 -9.81 4.13
CA LEU A 100 -14.19 -10.22 2.89
C LEU A 100 -12.78 -9.63 2.77
N THR A 101 -12.60 -8.33 3.03
CA THR A 101 -11.26 -7.71 3.01
C THR A 101 -10.33 -8.32 4.07
N GLY A 102 -10.86 -8.65 5.25
CA GLY A 102 -10.12 -9.34 6.31
C GLY A 102 -9.68 -10.74 5.89
N CYS A 103 -10.56 -11.52 5.26
CA CYS A 103 -10.21 -12.84 4.72
C CYS A 103 -9.10 -12.76 3.67
N ILE A 104 -9.16 -11.79 2.74
CA ILE A 104 -8.11 -11.60 1.73
C ILE A 104 -6.79 -11.18 2.39
N CYS A 105 -6.83 -10.24 3.35
CA CYS A 105 -5.64 -9.88 4.13
C CYS A 105 -5.05 -11.08 4.87
N GLN A 106 -5.88 -11.94 5.45
CA GLN A 106 -5.44 -13.14 6.16
C GLN A 106 -4.72 -14.12 5.22
N LEU A 107 -5.21 -14.30 3.99
CA LEU A 107 -4.51 -15.08 2.97
C LEU A 107 -3.13 -14.50 2.63
N GLY A 108 -3.04 -13.17 2.55
CA GLY A 108 -1.75 -12.47 2.38
C GLY A 108 -0.79 -12.73 3.55
N ILE A 109 -1.28 -12.68 4.79
CA ILE A 109 -0.46 -12.94 5.99
C ILE A 109 0.04 -14.39 6.03
N LEU A 110 -0.77 -15.35 5.59
CA LEU A 110 -0.40 -16.78 5.55
C LEU A 110 0.79 -17.08 4.63
N ILE A 111 1.03 -16.26 3.60
CA ILE A 111 2.21 -16.39 2.73
C ILE A 111 3.50 -16.07 3.51
N GLY A 112 3.42 -15.27 4.58
CA GLY A 112 4.48 -15.04 5.56
C GLY A 112 5.71 -14.26 5.05
N ASN A 113 5.83 -14.04 3.74
CA ASN A 113 6.99 -13.39 3.13
C ASN A 113 6.57 -12.20 2.24
N LEU A 114 6.96 -11.02 2.69
CA LEU A 114 6.63 -9.73 2.07
C LEU A 114 7.24 -9.57 0.66
N ASP A 115 8.36 -10.23 0.38
CA ASP A 115 9.04 -10.13 -0.92
C ASP A 115 8.21 -10.76 -2.04
N TYR A 116 7.36 -11.75 -1.73
CA TYR A 116 6.40 -12.30 -2.69
C TYR A 116 5.12 -11.49 -2.80
N ILE A 117 4.69 -10.81 -1.73
CA ILE A 117 3.45 -10.03 -1.71
C ILE A 117 3.62 -8.69 -2.42
N ALA A 118 4.78 -8.04 -2.27
CA ALA A 118 5.10 -6.75 -2.88
C ALA A 118 4.88 -6.69 -4.40
N PRO A 119 5.38 -7.63 -5.22
CA PRO A 119 5.14 -7.60 -6.67
C PRO A 119 3.67 -7.81 -7.02
N ILE A 120 2.94 -8.66 -6.29
CA ILE A 120 1.51 -8.92 -6.53
C ILE A 120 0.69 -7.64 -6.34
N LEU A 121 0.88 -6.95 -5.21
CA LEU A 121 0.21 -5.67 -4.96
C LEU A 121 0.59 -4.61 -6.00
N SER A 122 1.87 -4.55 -6.37
CA SER A 122 2.35 -3.59 -7.38
C SER A 122 1.68 -3.81 -8.74
N MET A 123 1.47 -5.07 -9.15
CA MET A 123 0.75 -5.38 -10.39
C MET A 123 -0.70 -4.89 -10.36
N PHE A 124 -1.42 -5.04 -9.24
CA PHE A 124 -2.78 -4.51 -9.10
C PHE A 124 -2.82 -2.98 -9.19
N PHE A 125 -1.89 -2.28 -8.55
CA PHE A 125 -1.81 -0.82 -8.65
C PHE A 125 -1.45 -0.34 -10.06
N LEU A 126 -0.47 -0.97 -10.70
CA LEU A 126 -0.07 -0.65 -12.08
C LEU A 126 -1.20 -0.89 -13.07
N MET A 127 -1.96 -1.97 -12.91
CA MET A 127 -3.13 -2.26 -13.75
C MET A 127 -4.20 -1.17 -13.60
N CYS A 128 -4.50 -0.75 -12.37
CA CYS A 128 -5.44 0.34 -12.10
C CYS A 128 -4.98 1.65 -12.77
N TYR A 129 -3.72 2.03 -12.59
CA TYR A 129 -3.15 3.21 -13.25
C TYR A 129 -3.17 3.10 -14.77
N GLY A 130 -2.89 1.91 -15.31
CA GLY A 130 -2.96 1.62 -16.73
C GLY A 130 -4.35 1.84 -17.30
N PHE A 131 -5.39 1.29 -16.66
CA PHE A 131 -6.77 1.46 -17.11
C PHE A 131 -7.26 2.91 -17.01
N VAL A 132 -6.91 3.62 -15.93
CA VAL A 132 -7.28 5.04 -15.77
C VAL A 132 -6.62 5.88 -16.87
N ASN A 133 -5.33 5.71 -17.11
CA ASN A 133 -4.62 6.44 -18.17
C ASN A 133 -5.15 6.10 -19.56
N LEU A 134 -5.44 4.83 -19.83
CA LEU A 134 -6.02 4.38 -21.09
C LEU A 134 -7.42 4.96 -21.31
N ALA A 135 -8.28 4.94 -20.29
CA ALA A 135 -9.63 5.50 -20.35
C ALA A 135 -9.59 7.00 -20.66
N CYS A 136 -8.74 7.77 -19.96
CA CYS A 136 -8.54 9.19 -20.25
C CYS A 136 -8.03 9.43 -21.68
N ALA A 137 -7.04 8.66 -22.13
CA ALA A 137 -6.49 8.79 -23.49
C ALA A 137 -7.54 8.48 -24.57
N LEU A 138 -8.33 7.41 -24.38
CA LEU A 138 -9.40 7.03 -25.30
C LEU A 138 -10.52 8.06 -25.35
N GLN A 139 -10.95 8.58 -24.19
CA GLN A 139 -11.99 9.60 -24.12
C GLN A 139 -11.57 10.91 -24.80
N THR A 140 -10.31 11.33 -24.64
CA THR A 140 -9.75 12.47 -25.36
C THR A 140 -9.65 12.21 -26.87
N LEU A 141 -9.21 11.02 -27.29
CA LEU A 141 -9.07 10.68 -28.70
C LEU A 141 -10.42 10.57 -29.42
N LEU A 142 -11.42 9.97 -28.76
CA LEU A 142 -12.78 9.77 -29.29
C LEU A 142 -13.67 11.01 -29.14
N ARG A 143 -13.17 12.10 -28.53
CA ARG A 143 -13.91 13.35 -28.29
C ARG A 143 -15.29 13.10 -27.66
N THR A 144 -15.33 12.26 -26.63
CA THR A 144 -16.60 11.97 -25.92
C THR A 144 -17.24 13.27 -25.44
N PRO A 145 -18.55 13.50 -25.66
CA PRO A 145 -19.18 14.81 -25.53
C PRO A 145 -19.16 15.40 -24.09
N ASN A 146 -19.02 14.54 -23.08
CA ASN A 146 -18.93 14.94 -21.68
C ASN A 146 -17.48 15.06 -21.17
N TRP A 147 -16.47 14.82 -22.02
CA TRP A 147 -15.04 14.86 -21.69
C TRP A 147 -14.40 16.05 -22.39
N ARG A 148 -13.88 17.02 -21.62
CA ARG A 148 -13.31 18.28 -22.12
C ARG A 148 -11.81 18.29 -21.89
#